data_AF-A0A0F9P212-F1
#
_entry.id   AF-A0A0F9P212-F1
#
_cell.length_a   1.000
_cell.length_b   1.000
_cell.length_c   1.000
_cell.angle_alpha   90.00
_cell.angle_beta   90.00
_cell.angle_gamma   90.00
#
_symmetry.space_group_name_H-M   'P 1'
#
loop_
_entity.id
_entity.type
_entity.pdbx_description
1 polymer ?
#
loop_
_entity_poly.entity_id
_entity_poly.type
_entity_poly.pdbx_seq_one_letter_code
_entity_poly.pdbx_strand_id
1 'polypeptide(L)' 'MSKAPIETLGEALPKEQARVREIWGHYKEIGQAGAFGAAMIEQDLRRADEAVMSGDLVEMILAYNTLKDIKE' A
#
# COMPACT_ATOMS: atom_id res chain seq x y z
N MET A 1 -30.99 9.75 -4.32
CA MET A 1 -29.61 9.34 -4.65
C MET A 1 -28.97 8.81 -3.38
N SER A 2 -28.59 7.54 -3.34
CA SER A 2 -27.79 7.02 -2.22
C SER A 2 -26.39 7.62 -2.34
N LYS A 3 -25.92 8.33 -1.32
CA LYS A 3 -24.54 8.83 -1.27
C LYS A 3 -23.66 7.60 -1.07
N ALA A 4 -22.63 7.41 -1.91
CA ALA A 4 -21.65 6.37 -1.65
C ALA A 4 -21.10 6.55 -0.22
N PRO A 5 -20.92 5.47 0.56
CA PRO A 5 -20.39 5.59 1.91
C PRO A 5 -19.01 6.26 1.85
N ILE A 6 -18.81 7.24 2.73
CA ILE A 6 -17.51 7.91 2.90
C ILE A 6 -16.60 6.90 3.59
N GLU A 7 -15.52 6.52 2.91
CA GLU A 7 -14.50 5.65 3.48
C GLU A 7 -13.45 6.49 4.23
N THR A 8 -13.13 6.06 5.44
CA THR A 8 -12.10 6.71 6.25
C THR A 8 -10.70 6.22 5.87
N LEU A 9 -9.66 7.00 6.20
CA LEU A 9 -8.28 6.55 5.99
C LEU A 9 -7.98 5.24 6.74
N GLY A 10 -8.54 5.07 7.94
CA GLY A 10 -8.38 3.84 8.73
C GLY A 10 -8.99 2.60 8.08
N GLU A 11 -9.93 2.76 7.15
CA GLU A 11 -10.49 1.67 6.35
C GLU A 11 -9.77 1.52 5.00
N ALA A 12 -9.46 2.64 4.35
CA ALA A 12 -8.88 2.67 3.02
C ALA A 12 -7.43 2.19 2.99
N LEU A 13 -6.60 2.63 3.95
CA LEU A 13 -5.18 2.30 3.97
C LEU A 13 -4.93 0.79 4.13
N PRO A 14 -5.57 0.06 5.06
CA PRO A 14 -5.41 -1.39 5.16
C PRO A 14 -5.84 -2.15 3.89
N LYS A 15 -6.90 -1.69 3.21
CA LYS A 15 -7.34 -2.29 1.93
C LYS A 15 -6.30 -2.08 0.84
N GLU A 16 -5.72 -0.88 0.78
CA GLU A 16 -4.69 -0.56 -0.19
C GLU A 16 -3.39 -1.33 0.08
N GLN A 17 -3.00 -1.50 1.34
CA GLN A 17 -1.89 -2.38 1.73
C GLN A 17 -2.13 -3.82 1.26
N ALA A 18 -3.34 -4.35 1.41
CA ALA A 18 -3.69 -5.69 0.91
C ALA A 18 -3.57 -5.79 -0.62
N ARG A 19 -4.13 -4.81 -1.36
CA ARG A 19 -4.03 -4.74 -2.83
C ARG A 19 -2.57 -4.70 -3.30
N VAL A 20 -1.75 -3.85 -2.70
CA VAL A 20 -0.33 -3.74 -3.10
C VAL A 20 0.47 -4.99 -2.74
N ARG A 21 0.08 -5.74 -1.69
CA ARG A 21 0.69 -7.06 -1.40
C ARG A 21 0.40 -8.10 -2.49
N GLU A 22 -0.73 -8.01 -3.20
CA GLU A 22 -1.00 -8.86 -4.37
C GLU A 22 -0.04 -8.51 -5.53
N ILE A 23 0.11 -7.21 -5.83
CA ILE A 23 1.07 -6.73 -6.85
C ILE A 23 2.50 -7.14 -6.51
N TRP A 24 2.89 -7.01 -5.24
CA TRP A 24 4.19 -7.48 -4.75
C TRP A 24 4.41 -8.96 -5.04
N GLY A 25 3.37 -9.78 -4.92
CA GLY A 25 3.38 -11.20 -5.31
C GLY A 25 3.78 -11.40 -6.76
N HIS A 26 3.19 -10.65 -7.69
CA HIS A 26 3.52 -10.72 -9.12
C HIS A 26 5.00 -10.39 -9.39
N TYR A 27 5.55 -9.36 -8.75
CA TYR A 27 6.97 -9.03 -8.90
C TYR A 27 7.89 -10.14 -8.36
N LYS A 28 7.48 -10.84 -7.31
CA LYS A 28 8.23 -11.98 -6.76
C LYS A 28 8.18 -13.20 -7.68
N GLU A 29 7.04 -13.45 -8.34
CA GLU A 29 6.86 -14.56 -9.28
C GLU A 29 7.76 -14.45 -10.53
N ILE A 30 8.12 -13.22 -10.93
CA ILE A 30 9.09 -12.97 -12.02
C ILE A 30 10.50 -13.51 -11.65
N GLY A 31 10.81 -13.64 -10.36
CA GLY A 31 12.12 -14.09 -9.88
C GLY A 31 13.17 -12.97 -9.94
N GLN A 32 14.40 -13.29 -10.35
CA GLN A 32 15.53 -12.33 -10.28
C GLN A 32 15.27 -11.04 -11.07
N ALA A 33 14.56 -11.12 -12.20
CA ALA A 33 14.23 -9.93 -13.00
C ALA A 33 13.21 -8.99 -12.31
N GLY A 34 12.39 -9.50 -11.39
CA GLY A 34 11.42 -8.71 -10.62
C GLY A 34 11.91 -8.28 -9.24
N ALA A 35 13.07 -8.77 -8.79
CA ALA A 35 13.57 -8.58 -7.43
C ALA A 35 13.72 -7.10 -7.03
N PHE A 36 14.16 -6.24 -7.96
CA PHE A 36 14.29 -4.81 -7.69
C PHE A 36 12.92 -4.16 -7.43
N GLY A 37 11.94 -4.42 -8.28
CA GLY A 37 10.58 -3.89 -8.08
C GLY A 37 9.93 -4.44 -6.81
N ALA A 38 10.12 -5.74 -6.52
CA ALA A 38 9.64 -6.34 -5.28
C ALA A 38 10.23 -5.67 -4.03
N ALA A 39 11.51 -5.32 -4.05
CA ALA A 39 12.17 -4.65 -2.92
C ALA A 39 11.66 -3.22 -2.69
N MET A 40 11.38 -2.48 -3.78
CA MET A 40 10.79 -1.14 -3.69
C MET A 40 9.38 -1.18 -3.10
N ILE A 41 8.53 -2.08 -3.60
CA ILE A 41 7.16 -2.25 -3.08
C ILE A 41 7.17 -2.68 -1.61
N GLU A 42 8.07 -3.60 -1.23
CA GLU A 42 8.24 -4.03 0.16
C GLU A 42 8.65 -2.88 1.08
N GLN A 43 9.52 -1.97 0.61
CA GLN A 43 9.90 -0.78 1.37
C GLN A 43 8.70 0.14 1.62
N ASP A 44 7.87 0.40 0.61
CA ASP A 44 6.69 1.25 0.75
C ASP A 44 5.64 0.62 1.67
N LEU A 45 5.43 -0.70 1.56
CA LEU A 45 4.54 -1.45 2.45
C LEU A 45 5.01 -1.40 3.92
N ARG A 46 6.31 -1.55 4.18
CA ARG A 46 6.86 -1.42 5.54
C ARG A 46 6.65 -0.02 6.12
N ARG A 47 6.87 1.02 5.31
CA ARG A 47 6.59 2.40 5.76
C ARG A 47 5.11 2.59 6.10
N ALA A 48 4.21 2.01 5.31
CA ALA A 48 2.78 2.04 5.60
C ALA A 48 2.44 1.31 6.91
N ASP A 49 3.02 0.13 7.13
CA ASP A 49 2.84 -0.64 8.38
C ASP A 49 3.32 0.18 9.60
N GLU A 50 4.49 0.80 9.52
CA GLU A 50 5.05 1.67 10.58
C GLU A 50 4.17 2.90 10.85
N ALA A 51 3.65 3.55 9.80
CA ALA A 51 2.74 4.68 9.92
C ALA A 51 1.44 4.29 10.64
N VAL A 52 0.86 3.14 10.29
CA VAL A 52 -0.34 2.60 10.96
C VAL A 52 -0.04 2.25 12.43
N MET A 53 1.10 1.62 12.71
CA MET A 53 1.48 1.24 14.09
C MET A 53 1.72 2.46 14.99
N SER A 54 2.31 3.53 14.46
CA SER A 54 2.58 4.76 15.20
C SER A 54 1.33 5.63 15.41
N GLY A 55 0.32 5.49 14.54
CA GLY A 55 -0.85 6.36 14.51
C GLY A 55 -0.55 7.77 13.99
N ASP A 56 0.61 7.99 13.34
CA ASP A 56 0.93 9.27 12.71
C ASP A 56 0.05 9.47 11.47
N LEU A 57 -0.98 10.31 11.62
CA LEU A 57 -1.96 10.57 10.58
C LEU A 57 -1.33 11.15 9.30
N VAL A 58 -0.27 11.95 9.40
CA VAL A 58 0.37 12.55 8.23
C VAL A 58 1.11 11.47 7.44
N GLU A 59 1.89 10.64 8.13
CA GLU A 59 2.58 9.52 7.50
C GLU A 59 1.61 8.49 6.92
N MET A 60 0.47 8.25 7.58
CA MET A 60 -0.58 7.38 7.04
C MET A 60 -1.15 7.93 5.72
N ILE A 61 -1.38 9.25 5.61
CA ILE A 61 -1.87 9.87 4.36
C ILE A 61 -0.81 9.76 3.26
N LEU A 62 0.46 10.01 3.59
CA LEU A 62 1.56 9.91 2.62
C LEU A 62 1.71 8.48 2.12
N ALA A 63 1.77 7.51 3.04
CA ALA A 63 1.85 6.09 2.70
C ALA A 63 0.66 5.65 1.84
N TYR A 64 -0.56 6.05 2.18
CA TYR A 64 -1.74 5.74 1.38
C TYR A 64 -1.63 6.25 -0.06
N ASN A 65 -1.18 7.50 -0.26
CA ASN A 65 -1.00 8.03 -1.60
C ASN A 65 0.13 7.32 -2.37
N THR A 66 1.24 7.02 -1.70
CA THR A 66 2.34 6.23 -2.31
C THR A 66 1.85 4.86 -2.78
N LEU A 67 1.10 4.13 -1.95
CA LEU A 67 0.57 2.81 -2.30
C LEU A 67 -0.40 2.87 -3.50
N LYS A 68 -1.22 3.92 -3.60
CA LYS A 68 -2.14 4.12 -4.74
C LYS A 68 -1.43 4.33 -6.08
N ASP A 69 -0.22 4.86 -6.05
CA ASP A 69 0.57 5.08 -7.26
C ASP A 69 1.24 3.78 -7.76
N ILE A 70 1.27 2.72 -6.95
CA ILE A 70 1.75 1.40 -7.35
C ILE A 70 0.66 0.68 -8.16
N LYS A 71 0.93 0.53 -9.46
CA LYS A 71 0.01 -0.07 -10.44
C LYS A 71 0.54 -1.44 -10.91
N GLU A 72 -0.41 -2.28 -11.34
CA GLU A 72 -0.16 -3.54 -12.05
C GLU A 72 0.56 -3.33 -13.39
#